data_AF-K9QHV6-F1
#
_entry.id   AF-K9QHV6-F1
#
_cell.length_a   1.000
_cell.length_b   1.000
_cell.length_c   1.000
_cell.angle_alpha   90.00
_cell.angle_beta   90.00
_cell.angle_gamma   90.00
#
_symmetry.space_group_name_H-M   'P 1'
#
loop_
_entity.id
_entity.type
_entity.pdbx_description
1 polymer ?
#
loop_
_entity_poly.entity_id
_entity_poly.type
_entity_poly.pdbx_seq_one_letter_code
_entity_poly.pdbx_strand_id
1 'polypeptide(L)'
;MPDGDKFHSRLSWRYQEAYRDLCERKFDSSEIVWTVKKALLQDIKKSYGDQPVKYAKRLGEMLQGAIKNAGNNSFVDWATLSKDIDRQVGQTELKYYEKGLLLRAAKAVLNQFRYNRRVDTSNFPEAVVGQFFLEIYKSNFEERIPLTPNHYADLDRITVMECVEAINPEISVEISKWAKKATLDEDVKKLRRSPRQKVKEIDLEENLL
;
A
#
# COMPACT_ATOMS: atom_id res chain seq x y z
N MET A 1 5.74 -10.74 29.24
CA MET A 1 4.66 -9.76 28.96
C MET A 1 3.67 -10.48 28.06
N PRO A 2 2.33 -10.35 28.21
CA PRO A 2 1.44 -10.98 27.27
C PRO A 2 1.65 -10.30 25.92
N ASP A 3 2.19 -11.06 24.98
CA ASP A 3 2.69 -10.60 23.69
C ASP A 3 1.59 -9.91 22.88
N GLY A 4 1.97 -8.87 22.14
CA GLY A 4 1.08 -7.85 21.55
C GLY A 4 0.03 -8.31 20.53
N ASP A 5 -0.24 -9.61 20.42
CA ASP A 5 -1.24 -10.20 19.55
C ASP A 5 -2.53 -10.46 20.32
N LYS A 6 -3.38 -9.44 20.38
CA LYS A 6 -4.65 -9.51 21.10
C LYS A 6 -5.78 -10.14 20.28
N PHE A 7 -5.73 -10.02 18.95
CA PHE A 7 -6.82 -10.43 18.06
C PHE A 7 -6.37 -11.41 16.97
N HIS A 8 -5.12 -11.34 16.51
CA HIS A 8 -4.59 -12.30 15.54
C HIS A 8 -3.07 -12.49 15.58
N SER A 9 -2.58 -13.71 15.77
CA SER A 9 -1.15 -14.02 16.00
C SER A 9 -0.20 -13.85 14.81
N ARG A 10 -0.70 -13.64 13.57
CA ARG A 10 0.18 -13.40 12.41
C ARG A 10 0.19 -11.94 11.95
N LEU A 11 -0.62 -11.09 12.57
CA LEU A 11 -0.66 -9.67 12.31
C LEU A 11 0.28 -8.95 13.26
N SER A 12 1.07 -8.02 12.73
CA SER A 12 1.86 -7.13 13.58
C SER A 12 0.95 -6.36 14.54
N TRP A 13 1.43 -6.10 15.75
CA TRP A 13 0.73 -5.33 16.79
C TRP A 13 0.10 -4.02 16.27
N ARG A 14 0.71 -3.40 15.24
CA ARG A 14 0.21 -2.17 14.60
C ARG A 14 -1.13 -2.36 13.90
N TYR A 15 -1.40 -3.54 13.37
CA TYR A 15 -2.59 -3.89 12.61
C TYR A 15 -3.66 -4.62 13.44
N GLN A 16 -3.36 -4.94 14.70
CA GLN A 16 -4.32 -5.59 15.61
C GLN A 16 -5.59 -4.75 15.79
N GLU A 17 -5.42 -3.42 15.96
CA GLU A 17 -6.53 -2.46 16.06
C GLU A 17 -7.38 -2.47 14.78
N ALA A 18 -6.75 -2.37 13.62
CA ALA A 18 -7.42 -2.39 12.33
C ALA A 18 -8.19 -3.70 12.08
N TYR A 19 -7.60 -4.84 12.43
CA TYR A 19 -8.25 -6.14 12.28
C TYR A 19 -9.45 -6.30 13.23
N ARG A 20 -9.32 -5.85 14.48
CA ARG A 20 -10.45 -5.80 15.42
C ARG A 20 -11.58 -4.95 14.86
N ASP A 21 -11.29 -3.72 14.43
CA ASP A 21 -12.33 -2.80 13.96
C ASP A 21 -13.04 -3.34 12.71
N LEU A 22 -12.31 -4.04 11.84
CA LEU A 22 -12.86 -4.75 10.69
C LEU A 22 -13.82 -5.87 11.13
N CYS A 23 -13.41 -6.68 12.11
CA CYS A 23 -14.18 -7.81 12.59
C CYS A 23 -15.39 -7.42 13.46
N GLU A 24 -15.29 -6.38 14.28
CA GLU A 24 -16.40 -5.97 15.16
C GLU A 24 -17.51 -5.24 14.41
N ARG A 25 -17.25 -4.71 13.20
CA ARG A 25 -18.19 -3.88 12.41
C ARG A 25 -18.92 -2.78 13.21
N LYS A 26 -18.40 -2.42 14.40
CA LYS A 26 -18.97 -1.41 15.31
C LYS A 26 -18.78 0.02 14.80
N PHE A 27 -18.00 0.17 13.73
CA PHE A 27 -17.61 1.46 13.20
C PHE A 27 -17.87 1.51 11.69
N ASP A 28 -18.26 2.69 11.20
CA ASP A 28 -18.37 2.97 9.77
C ASP A 28 -17.03 2.69 9.05
N SER A 29 -17.10 2.40 7.74
CA SER A 29 -15.93 2.09 6.90
C SER A 29 -14.82 3.13 7.05
N SER A 30 -15.19 4.39 7.28
CA SER A 30 -14.30 5.52 7.56
C SER A 30 -13.32 5.28 8.73
N GLU A 31 -13.76 4.59 9.79
CA GLU A 31 -12.93 4.32 10.97
C GLU A 31 -11.94 3.18 10.74
N ILE A 32 -12.41 2.10 10.09
CA ILE A 32 -11.56 0.97 9.70
C ILE A 32 -10.45 1.49 8.78
N VAL A 33 -10.81 2.31 7.79
CA VAL A 33 -9.85 2.99 6.93
C VAL A 33 -8.85 3.83 7.74
N TRP A 34 -9.33 4.57 8.75
CA TRP A 34 -8.48 5.44 9.55
C TRP A 34 -7.42 4.66 10.37
N THR A 35 -7.79 3.51 10.96
CA THR A 35 -6.87 2.65 11.71
C THR A 35 -5.91 1.90 10.80
N VAL A 36 -6.36 1.42 9.63
CA VAL A 36 -5.48 0.85 8.60
C VAL A 36 -4.44 1.88 8.12
N LYS A 37 -4.88 3.10 7.77
CA LYS A 37 -3.97 4.20 7.37
C LYS A 37 -2.94 4.52 8.45
N LYS A 38 -3.34 4.47 9.73
CA LYS A 38 -2.44 4.68 10.88
C LYS A 38 -1.32 3.65 10.88
N ALA A 39 -1.69 2.37 10.81
CA ALA A 39 -0.79 1.24 10.88
C ALA A 39 0.18 1.24 9.70
N LEU A 40 -0.35 1.42 8.48
CA LEU A 40 0.44 1.47 7.26
C LEU A 40 1.46 2.62 7.27
N LEU A 41 1.03 3.83 7.67
CA LEU A 41 1.94 4.97 7.77
C LEU A 41 3.05 4.73 8.79
N GLN A 42 2.73 4.09 9.92
CA GLN A 42 3.74 3.72 10.91
C GLN A 42 4.72 2.68 10.35
N ASP A 43 4.24 1.69 9.62
CA ASP A 43 5.09 0.71 8.95
C ASP A 43 6.06 1.38 7.97
N ILE A 44 5.54 2.19 7.05
CA ILE A 44 6.35 2.94 6.08
C ILE A 44 7.43 3.76 6.81
N LYS A 45 7.07 4.48 7.86
CA LYS A 45 8.00 5.37 8.57
C LYS A 45 9.00 4.68 9.48
N LYS A 46 8.59 3.60 10.16
CA LYS A 46 9.33 3.02 11.29
C LYS A 46 9.96 1.67 10.94
N SER A 47 9.35 0.89 10.05
CA SER A 47 9.91 -0.40 9.62
C SER A 47 10.81 -0.26 8.40
N TYR A 48 10.37 0.51 7.40
CA TYR A 48 11.03 0.59 6.09
C TYR A 48 11.93 1.83 5.96
N GLY A 49 11.41 3.01 6.31
CA GLY A 49 12.17 4.26 6.21
C GLY A 49 12.39 4.73 4.77
N ASP A 50 13.38 5.60 4.58
CA ASP A 50 13.60 6.33 3.32
C ASP A 50 14.30 5.48 2.24
N GLN A 51 15.19 4.57 2.64
CA GLN A 51 16.08 3.87 1.71
C GLN A 51 15.33 3.02 0.68
N PRO A 52 14.33 2.18 1.04
CA PRO A 52 13.53 1.46 0.05
C PRO A 52 12.77 2.39 -0.91
N VAL A 53 12.30 3.54 -0.43
CA VAL A 53 11.59 4.54 -1.26
C VAL A 53 12.53 5.15 -2.30
N LYS A 54 13.78 5.46 -1.93
CA LYS A 54 14.78 5.96 -2.87
C LYS A 54 15.08 4.94 -3.97
N TYR A 55 15.16 3.65 -3.64
CA TYR A 55 15.33 2.62 -4.66
C TYR A 55 14.09 2.45 -5.53
N ALA A 56 12.88 2.51 -4.96
CA ALA A 56 11.63 2.49 -5.72
C ALA A 56 11.55 3.64 -6.73
N LYS A 57 11.88 4.86 -6.30
CA LYS A 57 11.98 6.03 -7.16
C LYS A 57 12.97 5.80 -8.31
N ARG A 58 14.20 5.37 -8.00
CA ARG A 58 15.25 5.08 -9.02
C ARG A 58 14.81 4.03 -10.04
N LEU A 59 14.12 2.98 -9.61
CA LEU A 59 13.56 1.99 -10.52
C LEU A 59 12.49 2.61 -11.44
N GLY A 60 11.62 3.47 -10.91
CA GLY A 60 10.66 4.20 -11.72
C GLY A 60 11.32 5.18 -12.70
N GLU A 61 12.40 5.86 -12.31
CA GLU A 61 13.20 6.72 -13.20
C GLU A 61 13.86 5.92 -14.34
N MET A 62 14.43 4.76 -14.01
CA MET A 62 14.99 3.82 -14.99
C MET A 62 13.93 3.37 -16.00
N LEU A 63 12.74 2.96 -15.52
CA LEU A 63 11.63 2.56 -16.37
C LEU A 63 11.17 3.72 -17.27
N GLN A 64 11.02 4.93 -16.71
CA GLN A 64 10.63 6.10 -17.47
C GLN A 64 11.64 6.43 -18.57
N GLY A 65 12.93 6.38 -18.27
CA GLY A 65 14.00 6.62 -19.23
C GLY A 65 13.99 5.61 -20.37
N ALA A 66 13.88 4.32 -20.05
CA ALA A 66 13.83 3.27 -21.06
C ALA A 66 12.62 3.40 -22.00
N ILE A 67 11.45 3.73 -21.45
CA ILE A 67 10.21 3.87 -22.22
C ILE A 67 10.24 5.11 -23.11
N LYS A 68 10.73 6.25 -22.59
CA LYS A 68 10.90 7.48 -23.39
C LYS A 68 11.88 7.27 -24.54
N ASN A 69 12.98 6.57 -24.30
CA ASN A 69 13.99 6.29 -25.32
C ASN A 69 13.45 5.35 -26.42
N ALA A 70 12.66 4.35 -26.04
CA ALA A 70 12.02 3.46 -27.00
C ALA A 70 10.96 4.19 -27.84
N GLY A 71 10.09 5.00 -27.21
CA GLY A 71 9.05 5.77 -27.90
C GLY A 71 9.58 6.71 -29.00
N ASN A 72 10.86 7.11 -28.91
CA ASN A 72 11.50 7.96 -29.90
C ASN A 72 12.20 7.18 -31.03
N ASN A 73 12.59 5.91 -30.85
CA ASN A 73 13.49 5.23 -31.80
C ASN A 73 13.37 3.68 -31.93
N SER A 74 12.49 2.97 -31.18
CA SER A 74 12.42 1.48 -31.25
C SER A 74 11.25 0.82 -30.47
N PHE A 75 11.11 -0.50 -30.61
CA PHE A 75 10.27 -1.35 -29.76
C PHE A 75 10.86 -1.49 -28.35
N VAL A 76 10.02 -1.47 -27.31
CA VAL A 76 10.47 -1.66 -25.92
C VAL A 76 10.81 -3.13 -25.67
N ASP A 77 12.07 -3.44 -25.34
CA ASP A 77 12.46 -4.78 -24.87
C ASP A 77 12.07 -5.00 -23.41
N TRP A 78 10.83 -5.50 -23.23
CA TRP A 78 10.27 -5.81 -21.92
C TRP A 78 11.05 -6.88 -21.14
N ALA A 79 11.65 -7.84 -21.84
CA ALA A 79 12.38 -8.93 -21.19
C ALA A 79 13.69 -8.41 -20.59
N THR A 80 14.40 -7.56 -21.31
CA THR A 80 15.59 -6.87 -20.81
C THR A 80 15.24 -5.94 -19.65
N LEU A 81 14.17 -5.15 -19.74
CA LEU A 81 13.75 -4.31 -18.61
C LEU A 81 13.39 -5.10 -17.36
N SER A 82 12.73 -6.26 -17.51
CA SER A 82 12.44 -7.12 -16.37
C SER A 82 13.71 -7.64 -15.68
N LYS A 83 14.72 -8.06 -16.47
CA LYS A 83 16.04 -8.48 -15.96
C LYS A 83 16.81 -7.32 -15.32
N ASP A 84 16.68 -6.12 -15.86
CA ASP A 84 17.31 -4.93 -15.28
C ASP A 84 16.73 -4.59 -13.91
N ILE A 85 15.42 -4.72 -13.72
CA ILE A 85 14.80 -4.62 -12.40
C ILE A 85 15.40 -5.65 -11.45
N ASP A 86 15.47 -6.93 -11.85
CA ASP A 86 16.02 -8.00 -11.01
C ASP A 86 17.46 -7.68 -10.57
N ARG A 87 18.30 -7.25 -11.50
CA ARG A 87 19.69 -6.85 -11.25
C ARG A 87 19.78 -5.66 -10.29
N GLN A 88 19.05 -4.59 -10.55
CA GLN A 88 19.07 -3.37 -9.73
C GLN A 88 18.63 -3.67 -8.29
N VAL A 89 17.53 -4.42 -8.12
CA VAL A 89 17.05 -4.83 -6.79
C VAL A 89 18.06 -5.73 -6.08
N GLY A 90 18.65 -6.69 -6.80
CA GLY A 90 19.66 -7.61 -6.26
C GLY A 90 20.88 -6.89 -5.69
N GLN A 91 21.32 -5.80 -6.34
CA GLN A 91 22.48 -5.00 -5.97
C GLN A 91 22.24 -4.00 -4.83
N THR A 92 21.00 -3.83 -4.36
CA THR A 92 20.71 -2.93 -3.23
C THR A 92 21.21 -3.51 -1.90
N GLU A 93 21.40 -2.63 -0.90
CA GLU A 93 21.72 -3.01 0.48
C GLU A 93 20.47 -3.32 1.32
N LEU A 94 19.30 -3.34 0.69
CA LEU A 94 18.03 -3.60 1.38
C LEU A 94 17.97 -5.03 1.95
N LYS A 95 17.13 -5.22 2.97
CA LYS A 95 16.89 -6.55 3.52
C LYS A 95 16.19 -7.44 2.49
N TYR A 96 16.36 -8.75 2.62
CA TYR A 96 15.76 -9.74 1.70
C TYR A 96 14.25 -9.50 1.46
N TYR A 97 13.50 -9.27 2.54
CA TYR A 97 12.07 -9.01 2.46
C TYR A 97 11.73 -7.69 1.73
N GLU A 98 12.49 -6.63 2.00
CA GLU A 98 12.34 -5.32 1.35
C GLU A 98 12.66 -5.40 -0.15
N LYS A 99 13.70 -6.17 -0.53
CA LYS A 99 13.99 -6.50 -1.94
C LYS A 99 12.82 -7.20 -2.61
N GLY A 100 12.20 -8.18 -1.93
CA GLY A 100 11.02 -8.89 -2.45
C GLY A 100 9.82 -7.97 -2.71
N LEU A 101 9.55 -7.04 -1.81
CA LEU A 101 8.49 -6.02 -1.98
C LEU A 101 8.81 -5.07 -3.13
N LEU A 102 10.04 -4.58 -3.19
CA LEU A 102 10.50 -3.69 -4.25
C LEU A 102 10.42 -4.34 -5.63
N LEU A 103 10.79 -5.62 -5.72
CA LEU A 103 10.72 -6.40 -6.94
C LEU A 103 9.28 -6.58 -7.42
N ARG A 104 8.37 -6.98 -6.51
CA ARG A 104 6.95 -7.09 -6.80
C ARG A 104 6.39 -5.77 -7.32
N ALA A 105 6.74 -4.66 -6.66
CA ALA A 105 6.25 -3.35 -7.02
C ALA A 105 6.69 -2.92 -8.44
N ALA A 106 7.99 -2.97 -8.72
CA ALA A 106 8.52 -2.57 -10.02
C ALA A 106 8.01 -3.47 -11.16
N LYS A 107 7.93 -4.78 -10.95
CA LYS A 107 7.39 -5.72 -11.95
C LYS A 107 5.88 -5.56 -12.16
N ALA A 108 5.12 -5.26 -11.10
CA ALA A 108 3.70 -4.97 -11.22
C ALA A 108 3.47 -3.72 -12.09
N VAL A 109 4.20 -2.63 -11.86
CA VAL A 109 4.12 -1.42 -12.69
C VAL A 109 4.52 -1.69 -14.14
N LEU A 110 5.62 -2.42 -14.36
CA LEU A 110 6.06 -2.81 -15.70
C LEU A 110 4.97 -3.62 -16.44
N ASN A 111 4.37 -4.60 -15.77
CA ASN A 111 3.31 -5.44 -16.35
C ASN A 111 2.03 -4.65 -16.62
N GLN A 112 1.61 -3.78 -15.69
CA GLN A 112 0.44 -2.92 -15.88
C GLN A 112 0.63 -1.97 -17.06
N PHE A 113 1.84 -1.43 -17.23
CA PHE A 113 2.15 -0.59 -18.39
C PHE A 113 2.14 -1.39 -19.70
N ARG A 114 2.77 -2.57 -19.71
CA ARG A 114 2.84 -3.45 -20.89
C ARG A 114 1.46 -3.90 -21.39
N TYR A 115 0.57 -4.29 -20.47
CA TYR A 115 -0.68 -4.98 -20.83
C TYR A 115 -1.94 -4.14 -20.62
N ASN A 116 -1.97 -3.23 -19.65
CA ASN A 116 -3.22 -2.63 -19.17
C ASN A 116 -3.35 -1.11 -19.42
N ARG A 117 -2.33 -0.41 -19.94
CA ARG A 117 -2.31 1.06 -20.25
C ARG A 117 -2.90 2.01 -19.17
N ARG A 118 -3.21 1.53 -17.97
CA ARG A 118 -3.87 2.27 -16.86
C ARG A 118 -2.87 2.96 -15.93
N VAL A 119 -1.57 2.71 -16.08
CA VAL A 119 -0.55 3.44 -15.34
C VAL A 119 -0.41 4.82 -15.98
N ASP A 120 -0.57 5.87 -15.18
CA ASP A 120 -0.25 7.23 -15.62
C ASP A 120 1.24 7.29 -15.99
N THR A 121 1.50 7.36 -17.28
CA THR A 121 2.84 7.29 -17.88
C THR A 121 3.65 8.56 -17.65
N SER A 122 2.99 9.62 -17.15
CA SER A 122 3.64 10.88 -16.84
C SER A 122 4.64 10.74 -15.68
N ASN A 123 4.48 9.76 -14.79
CA ASN A 123 5.31 9.64 -13.59
C ASN A 123 5.50 8.19 -13.06
N PHE A 124 6.33 7.39 -13.76
CA PHE A 124 6.76 6.07 -13.27
C PHE A 124 7.43 6.09 -11.89
N PRO A 125 8.26 7.08 -11.52
CA PRO A 125 8.80 7.19 -10.16
C PRO A 125 7.70 7.14 -9.10
N GLU A 126 6.66 7.97 -9.24
CA GLU A 126 5.51 7.97 -8.31
C GLU A 126 4.74 6.64 -8.36
N ALA A 127 4.54 6.05 -9.54
CA ALA A 127 3.84 4.78 -9.69
C ALA A 127 4.55 3.63 -8.97
N VAL A 128 5.88 3.51 -9.11
CA VAL A 128 6.65 2.45 -8.44
C VAL A 128 6.69 2.66 -6.93
N VAL A 129 6.82 3.90 -6.44
CA VAL A 129 6.73 4.19 -5.01
C VAL A 129 5.33 3.88 -4.46
N GLY A 130 4.27 4.23 -5.19
CA GLY A 130 2.89 3.92 -4.80
C GLY A 130 2.63 2.42 -4.76
N GLN A 131 3.07 1.68 -5.78
CA GLN A 131 2.96 0.23 -5.78
C GLN A 131 3.77 -0.39 -4.64
N PHE A 132 4.95 0.15 -4.31
CA PHE A 132 5.74 -0.33 -3.17
C PHE A 132 5.00 -0.18 -1.83
N PHE A 133 4.35 0.97 -1.59
CA PHE A 133 3.49 1.14 -0.41
C PHE A 133 2.28 0.21 -0.41
N LEU A 134 1.72 -0.09 -1.59
CA LEU A 134 0.65 -1.08 -1.73
C LEU A 134 1.12 -2.50 -1.39
N GLU A 135 2.30 -2.91 -1.85
CA GLU A 135 2.88 -4.22 -1.52
C GLU A 135 3.15 -4.35 -0.01
N ILE A 136 3.60 -3.27 0.65
CA ILE A 136 3.74 -3.22 2.12
C ILE A 136 2.41 -3.47 2.81
N TYR A 137 1.35 -2.78 2.36
CA TYR A 137 0.01 -2.94 2.91
C TYR A 137 -0.51 -4.36 2.74
N LYS A 138 -0.44 -4.91 1.53
CA LYS A 138 -0.89 -6.28 1.25
C LYS A 138 -0.16 -7.31 2.09
N SER A 139 1.16 -7.25 2.11
CA SER A 139 1.99 -8.28 2.74
C SER A 139 1.94 -8.27 4.27
N ASN A 140 1.68 -7.09 4.87
CA ASN A 140 1.62 -6.92 6.32
C ASN A 140 0.19 -6.95 6.87
N PHE A 141 -0.82 -6.79 6.02
CA PHE A 141 -2.23 -6.76 6.42
C PHE A 141 -3.08 -7.77 5.65
N GLU A 142 -3.42 -7.51 4.39
CA GLU A 142 -4.40 -8.32 3.64
C GLU A 142 -4.03 -9.80 3.58
N GLU A 143 -2.78 -10.11 3.21
CA GLU A 143 -2.27 -11.48 3.09
C GLU A 143 -2.12 -12.18 4.45
N ARG A 144 -2.21 -11.43 5.55
CA ARG A 144 -2.11 -11.94 6.92
C ARG A 144 -3.47 -12.21 7.55
N ILE A 145 -4.57 -11.82 6.91
CA ILE A 145 -5.91 -12.16 7.35
C ILE A 145 -6.10 -13.68 7.20
N PRO A 146 -6.49 -14.40 8.27
CA PRO A 146 -6.69 -15.84 8.22
C PRO A 146 -7.68 -16.28 7.15
N LEU A 147 -7.45 -17.46 6.58
CA LEU A 147 -8.43 -18.11 5.69
C LEU A 147 -9.43 -18.99 6.46
N THR A 148 -9.53 -18.80 7.78
CA THR A 148 -10.41 -19.60 8.64
C THR A 148 -11.88 -19.22 8.40
N PRO A 149 -12.84 -20.16 8.61
CA PRO A 149 -14.25 -19.86 8.42
C PRO A 149 -14.77 -18.77 9.36
N ASN A 150 -14.28 -18.78 10.61
CA ASN A 150 -14.69 -17.85 11.65
C ASN A 150 -13.53 -16.91 11.98
N HIS A 151 -13.86 -15.62 12.12
CA HIS A 151 -12.96 -14.57 12.57
C HIS A 151 -13.34 -14.10 13.96
N TYR A 152 -12.59 -13.11 14.46
CA TYR A 152 -12.93 -12.46 15.73
C TYR A 152 -14.34 -11.85 15.66
N ALA A 153 -15.04 -11.79 16.80
CA ALA A 153 -16.46 -11.39 16.88
C ALA A 153 -17.42 -12.24 16.02
N ASP A 154 -17.07 -13.51 15.79
CA ASP A 154 -17.87 -14.51 15.06
C ASP A 154 -18.25 -14.10 13.63
N LEU A 155 -17.47 -13.20 13.03
CA LEU A 155 -17.66 -12.77 11.65
C LEU A 155 -17.19 -13.86 10.69
N ASP A 156 -17.96 -14.13 9.64
CA ASP A 156 -17.56 -15.09 8.63
C ASP A 156 -16.53 -14.49 7.66
N ARG A 157 -15.78 -15.37 7.01
CA ARG A 157 -14.73 -14.99 6.06
C ARG A 157 -15.21 -14.12 4.90
N ILE A 158 -16.39 -14.39 4.36
CA ILE A 158 -16.90 -13.65 3.18
C ILE A 158 -17.12 -12.21 3.59
N THR A 159 -17.79 -11.99 4.73
CA THR A 159 -18.02 -10.65 5.26
C THR A 159 -16.71 -9.90 5.54
N VAL A 160 -15.69 -10.57 6.10
CA VAL A 160 -14.36 -9.96 6.31
C VAL A 160 -13.73 -9.52 4.99
N MET A 161 -13.79 -10.37 3.96
CA MET A 161 -13.23 -10.06 2.64
C MET A 161 -13.96 -8.89 1.98
N GLU A 162 -15.30 -8.85 2.05
CA GLU A 162 -16.10 -7.72 1.56
C GLU A 162 -15.70 -6.41 2.25
N CYS A 163 -15.46 -6.42 3.57
CA CYS A 163 -14.98 -5.25 4.28
C CYS A 163 -13.59 -4.80 3.81
N VAL A 164 -12.66 -5.72 3.56
CA VAL A 164 -11.33 -5.40 3.00
C VAL A 164 -11.47 -4.77 1.61
N GLU A 165 -12.29 -5.37 0.75
CA GLU A 165 -12.54 -4.86 -0.60
C GLU A 165 -13.17 -3.46 -0.57
N ALA A 166 -14.09 -3.20 0.36
CA ALA A 166 -14.76 -1.91 0.52
C ALA A 166 -13.79 -0.77 0.93
N ILE A 167 -12.79 -1.04 1.77
CA ILE A 167 -11.84 -0.01 2.23
C ILE A 167 -10.70 0.26 1.24
N ASN A 168 -10.41 -0.70 0.35
CA ASN A 168 -9.25 -0.66 -0.54
C ASN A 168 -9.15 0.55 -1.47
N PRO A 169 -10.25 1.06 -2.06
CA PRO A 169 -10.20 2.29 -2.85
C PRO A 169 -9.67 3.48 -2.05
N GLU A 170 -10.11 3.66 -0.80
CA GLU A 170 -9.70 4.79 0.03
C GLU A 170 -8.26 4.66 0.54
N ILE A 171 -7.82 3.43 0.84
CA ILE A 171 -6.41 3.14 1.13
C ILE A 171 -5.53 3.46 -0.08
N SER A 172 -5.96 3.07 -1.28
CA SER A 172 -5.23 3.34 -2.53
C SER A 172 -5.09 4.84 -2.81
N VAL A 173 -6.15 5.62 -2.58
CA VAL A 173 -6.10 7.10 -2.72
C VAL A 173 -5.07 7.70 -1.76
N GLU A 174 -5.02 7.23 -0.52
CA GLU A 174 -4.07 7.73 0.47
C GLU A 174 -2.63 7.33 0.16
N ILE A 175 -2.42 6.09 -0.30
CA ILE A 175 -1.12 5.62 -0.80
C ILE A 175 -0.63 6.52 -1.94
N SER A 176 -1.47 6.86 -2.90
CA SER A 176 -1.10 7.76 -4.01
C SER A 176 -0.65 9.14 -3.53
N LYS A 177 -1.32 9.72 -2.53
CA LYS A 177 -0.89 10.99 -1.92
C LYS A 177 0.48 10.87 -1.25
N TRP A 178 0.69 9.79 -0.51
CA TRP A 178 1.98 9.54 0.14
C TRP A 178 3.08 9.28 -0.88
N ALA A 179 2.81 8.53 -1.93
CA ALA A 179 3.77 8.22 -2.98
C ALA A 179 4.24 9.48 -3.71
N LYS A 180 3.31 10.35 -4.10
CA LYS A 180 3.63 11.66 -4.68
C LYS A 180 4.56 12.46 -3.78
N LYS A 181 4.21 12.58 -2.49
CA LYS A 181 5.02 13.33 -1.53
C LYS A 181 6.39 12.68 -1.28
N ALA A 182 6.43 11.37 -1.09
CA ALA A 182 7.66 10.62 -0.83
C ALA A 182 8.61 10.63 -2.03
N THR A 183 8.07 10.69 -3.25
CA THR A 183 8.88 10.79 -4.48
C THR A 183 9.54 12.16 -4.61
N LEU A 184 8.84 13.23 -4.20
CA LEU A 184 9.36 14.59 -4.20
C LEU A 184 10.38 14.83 -3.07
N ASP A 185 10.03 14.46 -1.84
CA ASP A 185 10.81 14.78 -0.65
C ASP A 185 11.92 13.74 -0.36
N GLU A 186 11.80 12.52 -0.89
CA GLU A 186 12.60 11.33 -0.55
C GLU A 186 12.70 11.05 0.96
N ASP A 187 11.71 11.54 1.71
CA ASP A 187 11.66 11.50 3.17
C ASP A 187 10.25 11.06 3.62
N VAL A 188 10.17 9.83 4.13
CA VAL A 188 8.92 9.27 4.63
C VAL A 188 8.52 9.87 5.96
N LYS A 189 9.43 10.47 6.72
CA LYS A 189 9.14 11.04 8.05
C LYS A 189 8.16 12.21 7.94
N LYS A 190 8.20 12.95 6.83
CA LYS A 190 7.32 14.08 6.51
C LYS A 190 5.93 13.69 6.00
N LEU A 191 5.70 12.41 5.72
CA LEU A 191 4.38 11.93 5.31
C LEU A 191 3.35 12.17 6.42
N ARG A 192 2.14 12.56 6.07
CA ARG A 192 1.06 12.80 7.03
C ARG A 192 -0.17 12.05 6.55
N ARG A 193 -0.85 11.41 7.49
CA ARG A 193 -2.17 10.83 7.23
C ARG A 193 -3.18 11.96 7.07
N SER A 194 -4.10 11.82 6.12
CA SER A 194 -5.26 12.69 5.98
C SER A 194 -6.07 12.73 7.29
N PRO A 195 -6.74 13.85 7.60
CA PRO A 195 -7.60 13.95 8.78
C PRO A 195 -8.65 12.84 8.81
N ARG A 196 -9.06 12.46 10.01
CA ARG A 196 -10.22 11.57 10.22
C ARG A 196 -11.45 12.23 9.64
N GLN A 197 -12.19 11.54 8.78
CA GLN A 197 -13.52 12.02 8.40
C GLN A 197 -14.41 11.92 9.64
N LYS A 198 -14.97 13.05 10.06
CA LYS A 198 -15.99 13.05 11.11
C LYS A 198 -17.31 12.73 10.45
N VAL A 199 -17.94 11.62 10.83
CA VAL A 199 -19.35 11.42 10.54
C VAL A 199 -20.10 12.52 11.29
N LYS A 200 -20.78 13.41 10.57
CA LYS A 200 -21.70 14.35 11.22
C LYS A 200 -22.82 13.49 11.81
N GLU A 201 -23.04 13.61 13.12
CA GLU A 201 -24.28 13.12 13.71
C GLU A 201 -25.42 13.83 12.98
N ILE A 202 -26.31 13.05 12.38
CA ILE A 202 -27.57 13.59 11.86
C ILE A 202 -28.37 13.93 13.09
N ASP A 203 -28.52 15.23 13.36
CA ASP A 203 -29.40 15.70 14.40
C ASP A 203 -30.84 15.39 13.98
N LEU A 204 -31.46 14.40 14.63
CA LEU A 204 -32.83 13.99 14.34
C LEU A 204 -33.86 15.01 14.86
N GLU A 205 -33.43 16.01 15.62
CA GLU A 205 -34.32 17.06 16.13
C GLU A 205 -34.53 18.22 15.15
N GLU A 206 -33.75 18.33 14.07
CA GLU A 206 -33.81 19.48 13.14
C GLU A 206 -34.93 19.37 12.07
N ASN A 207 -35.73 18.28 12.03
CA ASN A 207 -36.80 18.06 11.04
C ASN A 207 -38.24 18.08 11.62
N LEU A 208 -38.45 18.70 12.78
CA LEU A 208 -39.78 18.81 13.40
C LEU A 208 -40.24 20.26 13.66
N LEU A 209 -39.87 21.22 12.81
CA LEU A 209 -40.42 22.58 12.82
C LEU A 209 -40.83 23.06 11.42
#